data_AF-A0A2W1A1D1-F1
#
_entry.id   AF-A0A2W1A1D1-F1
#
_cell.length_a   1.000
_cell.length_b   1.000
_cell.length_c   1.000
_cell.angle_alpha   90.00
_cell.angle_beta   90.00
_cell.angle_gamma   90.00
#
_symmetry.space_group_name_H-M   'P 1'
#
loop_
_entity.id
_entity.type
_entity.pdbx_description
1 polymer ?
#
loop_
_entity_poly.entity_id
_entity_poly.type
_entity_poly.pdbx_seq_one_letter_code
_entity_poly.pdbx_strand_id
1 'polypeptide(L)'
;MNSATIYDYGFSKYKIEKYTGIELEQLQIAGQQIRDYFNNDLDRITINISLHGDNVPNLFNEREILHMYDVKQLVKMVYVGQLCSAILLLMGCVCMIFNPSTNGWILALKYLGRGGVFTFSLVIAISILAIIGFDRLFLFFHLVSFSNDLWVLDPRHDYLIAMFPQGFFFDCTVAIACLTLLGGGIFSLLPRVIRLAWKK
;
A
#
# COMPACT_ATOMS: atom_id res chain seq x y z
N MET A 1 -3.37 -0.42 3.90
CA MET A 1 -4.41 0.61 4.09
C MET A 1 -5.48 0.17 5.08
N ASN A 2 -6.02 -1.04 4.99
CA ASN A 2 -7.11 -1.50 5.87
C ASN A 2 -6.67 -2.18 7.19
N SER A 3 -5.44 -1.96 7.66
CA SER A 3 -4.94 -2.59 8.88
C SER A 3 -4.97 -1.60 10.04
N ALA A 4 -5.80 -1.85 11.05
CA ALA A 4 -5.79 -1.07 12.30
C ALA A 4 -4.42 -1.14 12.99
N THR A 5 -3.81 -2.32 13.03
CA THR A 5 -2.51 -2.55 13.67
C THR A 5 -1.40 -1.66 13.10
N ILE A 6 -1.36 -1.44 11.79
CA ILE A 6 -0.35 -0.55 11.17
C ILE A 6 -0.54 0.90 11.61
N TYR A 7 -1.79 1.36 11.69
CA TYR A 7 -2.11 2.72 12.13
C TYR A 7 -1.70 2.90 13.60
N ASP A 8 -2.15 2.01 14.47
CA ASP A 8 -1.88 2.07 15.91
C ASP A 8 -0.37 1.98 16.21
N TYR A 9 0.34 1.08 15.51
CA TYR A 9 1.80 1.01 15.59
C TYR A 9 2.46 2.31 15.16
N GLY A 10 1.98 2.91 14.05
CA GLY A 10 2.47 4.19 13.55
C GLY A 10 2.27 5.32 14.56
N PHE A 11 1.05 5.46 15.08
CA PHE A 11 0.70 6.48 16.06
C PHE A 11 1.56 6.39 17.31
N SER A 12 1.78 5.17 17.81
CA SER A 12 2.64 4.92 18.97
C SER A 12 4.13 5.19 18.67
N LYS A 13 4.68 4.59 17.60
CA LYS A 13 6.10 4.69 17.23
C LYS A 13 6.53 6.13 17.00
N TYR A 14 5.71 6.90 16.29
CA TYR A 14 6.00 8.29 15.95
C TYR A 14 5.49 9.29 17.00
N LYS A 15 4.93 8.80 18.12
CA LYS A 15 4.46 9.61 19.25
C LYS A 15 3.51 10.72 18.80
N ILE A 16 2.57 10.36 17.93
CA ILE A 16 1.67 11.31 17.25
C ILE A 16 0.84 12.09 18.27
N GLU A 17 0.34 11.43 19.31
CA GLU A 17 -0.38 12.08 20.42
C GLU A 17 0.41 13.23 21.04
N LYS A 18 1.72 13.03 21.26
CA LYS A 18 2.59 14.09 21.82
C LYS A 18 2.79 15.25 20.83
N TYR A 19 2.79 14.96 19.54
CA TYR A 19 3.04 15.95 18.49
C TYR A 19 1.79 16.78 18.15
N THR A 20 0.63 16.13 18.06
CA THR A 20 -0.64 16.75 17.64
C THR A 20 -1.52 17.18 18.80
N GLY A 21 -1.30 16.66 20.01
CA GLY A 21 -2.18 16.84 21.16
C GLY A 21 -3.47 16.01 21.10
N ILE A 22 -3.66 15.23 20.04
CA ILE A 22 -4.82 14.34 19.89
C ILE A 22 -4.58 13.09 20.72
N GLU A 23 -5.47 12.80 21.66
CA GLU A 23 -5.41 11.61 22.50
C GLU A 23 -5.34 10.32 21.66
N LEU A 24 -4.61 9.31 22.14
CA LEU A 24 -4.40 8.08 21.38
C LEU A 24 -5.71 7.40 20.94
N GLU A 25 -6.73 7.40 21.80
CA GLU A 25 -8.05 6.84 21.47
C GLU A 25 -8.69 7.58 20.29
N GLN A 26 -8.58 8.91 20.27
CA GLN A 26 -9.09 9.76 19.19
C GLN A 26 -8.29 9.59 17.90
N LEU A 27 -6.98 9.34 17.98
CA LEU A 27 -6.18 8.94 16.83
C LEU A 27 -6.64 7.60 16.25
N GLN A 28 -6.97 6.62 17.08
CA GLN A 28 -7.48 5.32 16.63
C GLN A 28 -8.85 5.46 15.93
N ILE A 29 -9.73 6.30 16.48
CA ILE A 29 -11.03 6.65 15.86
C ILE A 29 -10.84 7.37 14.53
N ALA A 30 -9.93 8.36 14.45
CA ALA A 30 -9.58 9.02 13.20
C ALA A 30 -9.01 8.02 12.18
N GLY A 31 -8.12 7.13 12.62
CA GLY A 31 -7.58 6.05 11.80
C GLY A 31 -8.66 5.12 11.27
N GLN A 32 -9.69 4.80 12.06
CA GLN A 32 -10.85 4.04 11.60
C GLN A 32 -11.63 4.79 10.51
N GLN A 33 -11.97 6.06 10.74
CA GLN A 33 -12.68 6.88 9.76
C GLN A 33 -11.91 7.00 8.43
N ILE A 34 -10.58 7.11 8.47
CA ILE A 34 -9.73 7.12 7.27
C ILE A 34 -9.83 5.77 6.53
N ARG A 35 -9.78 4.64 7.24
CA ARG A 35 -9.95 3.33 6.61
C ARG A 35 -11.34 3.18 6.01
N ASP A 36 -12.38 3.58 6.73
CA ASP A 36 -13.76 3.52 6.25
C ASP A 36 -13.94 4.39 4.99
N TYR A 37 -13.33 5.57 4.96
CA TYR A 37 -13.28 6.43 3.78
C TYR A 37 -12.69 5.73 2.56
N PHE A 38 -11.61 4.96 2.69
CA PHE A 38 -11.05 4.22 1.55
C PHE A 38 -11.96 3.09 1.05
N ASN A 39 -12.91 2.62 1.85
CA ASN A 39 -13.79 1.50 1.51
C ASN A 39 -15.25 1.90 1.24
N ASN A 40 -15.57 3.19 1.27
CA ASN A 40 -16.91 3.71 0.95
C ASN A 40 -16.93 4.48 -0.39
N ASP A 41 -18.10 4.98 -0.77
CA ASP A 41 -18.30 5.72 -2.02
C ASP A 41 -18.27 7.24 -1.86
N LEU A 42 -17.94 7.75 -0.66
CA LEU A 42 -17.87 9.19 -0.43
C LEU A 42 -16.66 9.82 -1.12
N ASP A 43 -16.84 10.92 -1.82
CA ASP A 43 -15.72 11.63 -2.44
C ASP A 43 -14.90 12.39 -1.40
N ARG A 44 -15.55 13.00 -0.41
CA ARG A 44 -14.88 13.84 0.60
C ARG A 44 -14.76 13.09 1.91
N ILE A 45 -13.57 13.15 2.51
CA ILE A 45 -13.31 12.60 3.83
C ILE A 45 -13.75 13.61 4.90
N THR A 46 -14.32 13.10 5.99
CA THR A 46 -14.64 13.87 7.18
C THR A 46 -14.13 13.10 8.39
N ILE A 47 -13.30 13.75 9.22
CA ILE A 47 -12.71 13.15 10.41
C ILE A 47 -13.22 13.87 11.64
N ASN A 48 -14.20 13.26 12.32
CA ASN A 48 -14.77 13.78 13.57
C ASN A 48 -13.99 13.22 14.75
N ILE A 49 -13.45 14.09 15.60
CA ILE A 49 -12.77 13.69 16.85
C ILE A 49 -13.10 14.64 17.98
N SER A 50 -12.80 14.23 19.22
CA SER A 50 -12.71 15.14 20.36
C SER A 50 -11.26 15.59 20.54
N LEU A 51 -11.01 16.89 20.66
CA LEU A 51 -9.70 17.46 20.96
C LEU A 51 -9.81 18.26 22.25
N HIS A 52 -9.13 17.81 23.31
CA HIS A 52 -9.19 18.42 24.65
C HIS A 52 -10.61 18.58 25.21
N GLY A 53 -11.52 17.66 24.84
CA GLY A 53 -12.92 17.69 25.27
C GLY A 53 -13.86 18.45 24.33
N ASP A 54 -13.32 19.19 23.36
CA ASP A 54 -14.11 19.91 22.36
C ASP A 54 -14.30 19.05 21.10
N ASN A 55 -15.52 19.04 20.57
CA ASN A 55 -15.83 18.31 19.34
C ASN A 55 -15.30 19.06 18.12
N VAL A 56 -14.41 18.41 17.37
CA VAL A 56 -13.88 18.88 16.09
C VAL A 56 -14.59 18.11 14.97
N PRO A 57 -15.56 18.73 14.26
CA PRO A 57 -16.39 18.03 13.28
C PRO A 57 -15.62 17.66 11.99
N ASN A 58 -14.50 18.33 11.72
CA ASN A 58 -13.58 17.87 10.68
C ASN A 58 -12.15 18.30 11.01
N LEU A 59 -11.29 17.32 11.25
CA LEU A 59 -9.88 17.56 11.58
C LEU A 59 -9.09 18.11 10.39
N PHE A 60 -9.43 17.67 9.18
CA PHE A 60 -8.70 18.03 7.97
C PHE A 60 -9.28 19.30 7.33
N ASN A 61 -8.39 20.16 6.86
CA ASN A 61 -8.76 21.33 6.08
C ASN A 61 -9.04 20.99 4.61
N GLU A 62 -9.52 21.98 3.84
CA GLU A 62 -9.93 21.78 2.45
C GLU A 62 -8.80 21.22 1.56
N ARG A 63 -7.55 21.65 1.75
CA ARG A 63 -6.41 21.16 0.97
C ARG A 63 -6.15 19.69 1.24
N GLU A 64 -6.15 19.29 2.50
CA GLU A 64 -5.95 17.90 2.93
C GLU A 64 -7.08 16.98 2.45
N ILE A 65 -8.33 17.46 2.47
CA ILE A 65 -9.49 16.71 1.97
C ILE A 65 -9.36 16.44 0.47
N LEU A 66 -9.00 17.47 -0.31
CA LEU A 66 -8.81 17.32 -1.76
C LEU A 66 -7.62 16.41 -2.08
N HIS A 67 -6.52 16.50 -1.31
CA HIS A 67 -5.42 15.56 -1.45
C HIS A 67 -5.86 14.11 -1.14
N MET A 68 -6.65 13.88 -0.09
CA MET A 68 -7.17 12.55 0.24
C MET A 68 -8.12 12.00 -0.81
N TYR A 69 -8.88 12.87 -1.50
CA TYR A 69 -9.65 12.49 -2.68
C TYR A 69 -8.74 11.95 -3.80
N ASP A 70 -7.68 12.68 -4.15
CA ASP A 70 -6.71 12.23 -5.17
C ASP A 70 -6.06 10.89 -4.77
N VAL A 71 -5.68 10.75 -3.50
CA VAL A 71 -5.12 9.50 -2.96
C VAL A 71 -6.13 8.36 -3.07
N LYS A 72 -7.42 8.59 -2.80
CA LYS A 72 -8.47 7.57 -2.94
C LYS A 72 -8.62 7.13 -4.40
N GLN A 73 -8.60 8.05 -5.36
CA GLN A 73 -8.64 7.69 -6.78
C GLN A 73 -7.40 6.89 -7.20
N LEU A 74 -6.22 7.29 -6.76
CA LEU A 74 -4.97 6.55 -7.01
C LEU A 74 -5.07 5.11 -6.49
N VAL A 75 -5.57 4.92 -5.27
CA VAL A 75 -5.73 3.60 -4.64
C VAL A 75 -6.75 2.75 -5.38
N LYS A 76 -7.87 3.34 -5.82
CA LYS A 76 -8.86 2.66 -6.66
C LYS A 76 -8.23 2.18 -7.98
N MET A 77 -7.44 3.03 -8.64
CA MET A 77 -6.73 2.65 -9.87
C MET A 77 -5.76 1.48 -9.64
N VAL A 78 -5.03 1.48 -8.53
CA VAL A 78 -4.14 0.36 -8.16
C VAL A 78 -4.93 -0.94 -7.97
N TYR A 79 -6.06 -0.92 -7.26
CA TYR A 79 -6.90 -2.11 -7.08
C TYR A 79 -7.50 -2.63 -8.39
N VAL A 80 -7.95 -1.74 -9.27
CA VAL A 80 -8.44 -2.13 -10.60
C VAL A 80 -7.31 -2.76 -11.42
N GLY A 81 -6.12 -2.14 -11.44
CA GLY A 81 -4.95 -2.69 -12.11
C GLY A 81 -4.53 -4.06 -11.57
N GLN A 82 -4.59 -4.25 -10.25
CA GLN A 82 -4.34 -5.53 -9.60
C GLN A 82 -5.36 -6.59 -10.02
N LEU A 83 -6.66 -6.25 -10.04
CA LEU A 83 -7.72 -7.16 -10.46
C LEU A 83 -7.56 -7.56 -11.94
N CYS A 84 -7.34 -6.59 -12.83
CA CYS A 84 -7.09 -6.85 -14.25
C CYS A 84 -5.87 -7.75 -14.45
N SER A 85 -4.77 -7.48 -13.72
CA SER A 85 -3.56 -8.30 -13.77
C SER A 85 -3.82 -9.74 -13.30
N ALA A 86 -4.59 -9.91 -12.23
CA ALA A 86 -4.98 -11.23 -11.73
C ALA A 86 -5.84 -12.01 -12.75
N ILE A 87 -6.81 -11.34 -13.38
CA ILE A 87 -7.64 -11.94 -14.44
C ILE A 87 -6.78 -12.38 -15.63
N LEU A 88 -5.88 -11.51 -16.11
CA LEU A 88 -4.98 -11.83 -17.23
C LEU A 88 -4.05 -13.02 -16.90
N LEU A 89 -3.51 -13.06 -15.68
CA LEU A 89 -2.69 -14.18 -15.22
C LEU A 89 -3.50 -15.49 -15.17
N LEU A 90 -4.73 -15.45 -14.66
CA LEU A 90 -5.62 -16.60 -14.63
C LEU A 90 -5.97 -17.09 -16.03
N MET A 91 -6.36 -16.18 -16.94
CA MET A 91 -6.64 -16.51 -18.33
C MET A 91 -5.43 -17.13 -19.01
N GLY A 92 -4.22 -16.56 -18.82
CA GLY A 92 -2.98 -17.11 -19.36
C GLY A 92 -2.71 -18.52 -18.84
N CYS A 93 -2.92 -18.78 -17.55
CA CYS A 93 -2.78 -20.11 -16.96
C CYS A 93 -3.78 -21.11 -17.56
N VAL A 94 -5.06 -20.74 -17.66
CA VAL A 94 -6.12 -21.56 -18.25
C VAL A 94 -5.77 -21.89 -19.72
N CYS A 95 -5.44 -20.89 -20.54
CA CYS A 95 -5.06 -21.10 -21.94
C CYS A 95 -3.86 -22.04 -22.08
N MET A 96 -2.86 -21.95 -21.20
CA MET A 96 -1.73 -22.88 -21.22
C MET A 96 -2.16 -24.30 -20.85
N ILE A 97 -2.91 -24.48 -19.75
CA ILE A 97 -3.34 -25.78 -19.23
C ILE A 97 -4.17 -26.56 -20.26
N PHE A 98 -5.10 -25.89 -20.94
CA PHE A 98 -5.99 -26.50 -21.92
C PHE A 98 -5.41 -26.58 -23.34
N ASN A 99 -4.15 -26.16 -23.55
CA ASN A 99 -3.51 -26.29 -24.85
C ASN A 99 -3.05 -27.75 -25.08
N PRO A 100 -3.67 -28.50 -26.02
CA PRO A 100 -3.39 -29.92 -26.24
C PRO A 100 -1.99 -30.18 -26.83
N SER A 101 -1.35 -29.15 -27.39
CA SER A 101 -0.03 -29.26 -28.04
C SER A 101 1.14 -29.14 -27.06
N THR A 102 0.89 -28.87 -25.78
CA THR A 102 1.94 -28.69 -24.78
C THR A 102 1.57 -29.36 -23.46
N ASN A 103 2.55 -29.67 -22.62
CA ASN A 103 2.25 -29.96 -21.21
C ASN A 103 1.97 -28.64 -20.48
N GLY A 104 0.73 -28.16 -20.64
CA GLY A 104 0.26 -26.85 -20.21
C GLY A 104 0.51 -26.53 -18.74
N TRP A 105 0.35 -27.54 -17.87
CA TRP A 105 0.62 -27.43 -16.43
C TRP A 105 2.09 -27.12 -16.13
N ILE A 106 3.02 -27.82 -16.77
CA ILE A 106 4.47 -27.57 -16.58
C ILE A 106 4.84 -26.19 -17.11
N LEU A 107 4.25 -25.77 -18.22
CA LEU A 107 4.50 -24.48 -18.84
C LEU A 107 4.00 -23.32 -17.96
N ALA A 108 2.78 -23.43 -17.43
CA ALA A 108 2.20 -22.45 -16.50
C ALA A 108 3.05 -22.31 -15.23
N LEU A 109 3.45 -23.43 -14.61
CA LEU A 109 4.35 -23.42 -13.45
C LEU A 109 5.70 -22.75 -13.77
N LYS A 110 6.28 -23.03 -14.94
CA LYS A 110 7.54 -22.41 -15.37
C LYS A 110 7.42 -20.89 -15.47
N TYR A 111 6.34 -20.37 -16.05
CA TYR A 111 6.14 -18.92 -16.19
C TYR A 111 5.78 -18.25 -14.87
N LEU A 112 4.97 -18.87 -14.01
CA LEU A 112 4.74 -18.40 -12.65
C LEU A 112 6.05 -18.29 -11.86
N GLY A 113 6.94 -19.28 -11.99
CA GLY A 113 8.26 -19.23 -11.39
C GLY A 113 9.12 -18.08 -11.90
N ARG A 114 9.12 -17.85 -13.21
CA ARG A 114 9.84 -16.71 -13.82
C ARG A 114 9.27 -15.36 -13.37
N GLY A 115 7.94 -15.25 -13.29
CA GLY A 115 7.26 -14.09 -12.74
C GLY A 115 7.67 -13.84 -11.29
N GLY A 116 7.69 -14.89 -10.46
CA GLY A 116 8.17 -14.82 -9.08
C GLY A 116 9.61 -14.30 -8.97
N VAL A 117 10.53 -14.82 -9.78
CA VAL A 117 11.93 -14.32 -9.84
C VAL A 117 12.00 -12.86 -10.27
N PHE A 118 11.23 -12.48 -11.29
CA PHE A 118 11.20 -11.09 -11.79
C PHE A 118 10.69 -10.14 -10.71
N THR A 119 9.53 -10.43 -10.11
CA THR A 119 8.95 -9.62 -9.03
C THR A 119 9.91 -9.52 -7.84
N PHE A 120 10.50 -10.64 -7.42
CA PHE A 120 11.48 -10.67 -6.32
C PHE A 120 12.68 -9.75 -6.62
N SER A 121 13.26 -9.86 -7.82
CA SER A 121 14.41 -9.07 -8.23
C SER A 121 14.09 -7.57 -8.32
N LEU A 122 12.92 -7.24 -8.87
CA LEU A 122 12.45 -5.86 -8.99
C LEU A 122 12.22 -5.23 -7.61
N VAL A 123 11.58 -5.95 -6.70
CA VAL A 123 11.32 -5.45 -5.34
C VAL A 123 12.62 -5.29 -4.55
N ILE A 124 13.60 -6.18 -4.70
CA ILE A 124 14.94 -5.96 -4.11
C ILE A 124 15.55 -4.66 -4.62
N ALA A 125 15.53 -4.42 -5.94
CA ALA A 125 16.10 -3.20 -6.52
C ALA A 125 15.42 -1.94 -5.96
N ILE A 126 14.09 -1.91 -5.91
CA ILE A 126 13.32 -0.78 -5.35
C ILE A 126 13.58 -0.62 -3.85
N SER A 127 13.69 -1.74 -3.10
CA SER A 127 13.96 -1.70 -1.66
C SER A 127 15.32 -1.08 -1.35
N ILE A 128 16.35 -1.40 -2.16
CA ILE A 128 17.67 -0.79 -2.03
C ILE A 128 17.59 0.73 -2.24
N LEU A 129 16.85 1.19 -3.26
CA LEU A 129 16.64 2.62 -3.50
C LEU A 129 15.91 3.30 -2.33
N ALA A 130 14.87 2.64 -1.79
CA ALA A 130 14.11 3.15 -0.65
C ALA A 130 14.98 3.28 0.61
N ILE A 131 15.89 2.34 0.88
CA ILE A 131 16.80 2.39 2.03
C ILE A 131 17.82 3.53 1.87
N ILE A 132 18.34 3.75 0.67
CA ILE A 132 19.38 4.77 0.42
C ILE A 132 18.81 6.19 0.41
N GLY A 133 17.57 6.38 -0.06
CA GLY A 133 17.04 7.73 -0.28
C GLY A 133 15.52 7.78 -0.30
N PHE A 134 14.87 7.39 0.80
CA PHE A 134 13.41 7.41 0.90
C PHE A 134 12.81 8.80 0.66
N ASP A 135 13.46 9.88 1.12
CA ASP A 135 12.98 11.26 0.91
C ASP A 135 12.80 11.61 -0.57
N ARG A 136 13.79 11.24 -1.39
CA ARG A 136 13.73 11.47 -2.85
C ARG A 136 12.72 10.57 -3.51
N LEU A 137 12.61 9.32 -3.08
CA LEU A 137 11.63 8.37 -3.60
C LEU A 137 10.20 8.83 -3.28
N PHE A 138 9.97 9.32 -2.07
CA PHE A 138 8.69 9.86 -1.61
C PHE A 138 8.31 11.11 -2.40
N LEU A 139 9.26 12.04 -2.61
CA LEU A 139 9.04 13.20 -3.47
C LEU A 139 8.71 12.80 -4.91
N PHE A 140 9.51 11.90 -5.50
CA PHE A 140 9.31 11.42 -6.87
C PHE A 140 7.94 10.74 -7.03
N PHE A 141 7.53 9.94 -6.04
CA PHE A 141 6.20 9.33 -6.04
C PHE A 141 5.10 10.39 -6.14
N HIS A 142 5.16 11.47 -5.35
CA HIS A 142 4.16 12.52 -5.40
C HIS A 142 4.14 13.26 -6.74
N LEU A 143 5.32 13.59 -7.28
CA LEU A 143 5.45 14.25 -8.58
C LEU A 143 4.90 13.44 -9.75
N VAL A 144 4.99 12.11 -9.68
CA VAL A 144 4.46 11.21 -10.71
C VAL A 144 2.98 10.90 -10.49
N SER A 145 2.53 10.85 -9.24
CA SER A 145 1.17 10.43 -8.88
C SER A 145 0.16 11.58 -8.92
N PHE A 146 0.61 12.82 -8.74
CA PHE A 146 -0.26 14.00 -8.66
C PHE A 146 0.23 15.12 -9.58
N SER A 147 -0.71 15.72 -10.31
CA SER A 147 -0.44 16.84 -11.22
C SER A 147 -0.64 18.22 -10.59
N ASN A 148 -0.95 18.27 -9.30
CA ASN A 148 -1.22 19.47 -8.52
C ASN A 148 -0.27 19.54 -7.31
N ASP A 149 -0.40 20.57 -6.48
CA ASP A 149 0.42 20.80 -5.29
C ASP A 149 -0.29 20.44 -3.97
N LEU A 150 -1.50 19.89 -3.98
CA LEU A 150 -2.33 19.63 -2.78
C LEU A 150 -1.64 18.73 -1.75
N TRP A 151 -0.71 17.88 -2.19
CA TRP A 151 0.11 17.00 -1.35
C TRP A 151 1.25 17.71 -0.61
N VAL A 152 1.59 18.95 -0.99
CA VAL A 152 2.55 19.78 -0.27
C VAL A 152 1.84 20.35 0.96
N LEU A 153 2.09 19.71 2.10
CA LEU A 153 1.48 20.01 3.39
C LEU A 153 2.55 20.45 4.41
N ASP A 154 2.18 21.35 5.32
CA ASP A 154 3.01 21.81 6.43
C ASP A 154 2.62 21.06 7.71
N PRO A 155 3.52 20.22 8.29
CA PRO A 155 3.22 19.46 9.51
C PRO A 155 2.98 20.31 10.76
N ARG A 156 3.12 21.64 10.68
CA ARG A 156 2.75 22.57 11.76
C ARG A 156 1.27 22.99 11.71
N HIS A 157 0.62 22.86 10.55
CA HIS A 157 -0.72 23.35 10.31
C HIS A 157 -1.68 22.27 9.77
N ASP A 158 -1.13 21.26 9.09
CA ASP A 158 -1.88 20.18 8.43
C ASP A 158 -1.79 18.89 9.25
N TYR A 159 -2.92 18.45 9.81
CA TYR A 159 -3.00 17.27 10.66
C TYR A 159 -2.70 15.96 9.93
N LEU A 160 -3.00 15.86 8.63
CA LEU A 160 -2.78 14.67 7.82
C LEU A 160 -1.30 14.28 7.81
N ILE A 161 -0.42 15.21 7.45
CA ILE A 161 1.03 14.95 7.42
C ILE A 161 1.63 14.89 8.83
N ALA A 162 1.04 15.60 9.80
CA ALA A 162 1.41 15.50 11.21
C ALA A 162 1.13 14.10 11.77
N MET A 163 0.01 13.47 11.40
CA MET A 163 -0.39 12.13 11.84
C MET A 163 0.33 11.01 11.09
N PHE A 164 0.65 11.23 9.82
CA PHE A 164 1.35 10.28 8.96
C PHE A 164 2.70 10.86 8.51
N PRO A 165 3.66 11.02 9.42
CA PRO A 165 4.97 11.54 9.06
C PRO A 165 5.66 10.61 8.08
N GLN A 166 6.65 11.10 7.35
CA GLN A 166 7.33 10.34 6.30
C GLN A 166 7.86 8.96 6.76
N GLY A 167 8.32 8.84 8.02
CA GLY A 167 8.73 7.56 8.59
C GLY A 167 7.62 6.50 8.62
N PHE A 168 6.37 6.89 8.83
CA PHE A 168 5.22 5.99 8.76
C PHE A 168 5.11 5.33 7.37
N PHE A 169 5.28 6.13 6.31
CA PHE A 169 5.25 5.63 4.94
C PHE A 169 6.47 4.76 4.62
N PHE A 170 7.63 5.04 5.21
CA PHE A 170 8.80 4.17 5.09
C PHE A 170 8.51 2.78 5.70
N ASP A 171 7.96 2.73 6.91
CA ASP A 171 7.59 1.47 7.57
C ASP A 171 6.57 0.68 6.75
N CYS A 172 5.55 1.37 6.20
CA CYS A 172 4.57 0.74 5.30
C CYS A 172 5.25 0.18 4.05
N THR A 173 6.19 0.92 3.45
CA THR A 173 6.96 0.49 2.28
C THR A 173 7.77 -0.77 2.58
N VAL A 174 8.45 -0.80 3.72
CA VAL A 174 9.22 -1.97 4.18
C VAL A 174 8.30 -3.17 4.40
N ALA A 175 7.15 -2.99 5.05
CA ALA A 175 6.19 -4.08 5.27
C ALA A 175 5.68 -4.68 3.95
N ILE A 176 5.29 -3.83 2.99
CA ILE A 176 4.86 -4.26 1.66
C ILE A 176 5.99 -4.96 0.91
N ALA A 177 7.21 -4.43 0.97
CA ALA A 177 8.38 -5.04 0.34
C ALA A 177 8.64 -6.44 0.89
N CYS A 178 8.67 -6.60 2.23
CA CYS A 178 8.85 -7.90 2.88
C CYS A 178 7.79 -8.93 2.46
N LEU A 179 6.51 -8.56 2.49
CA LEU A 179 5.42 -9.45 2.06
C LEU A 179 5.53 -9.84 0.58
N THR A 180 5.91 -8.89 -0.27
CA THR A 180 6.05 -9.11 -1.70
C THR A 180 7.27 -9.98 -2.03
N LEU A 181 8.38 -9.81 -1.32
CA LEU A 181 9.56 -10.68 -1.42
C LEU A 181 9.25 -12.11 -0.99
N LEU A 182 8.49 -12.30 0.09
CA LEU A 182 8.03 -13.62 0.51
C LEU A 182 7.16 -14.26 -0.59
N GLY A 183 6.17 -13.54 -1.13
CA GLY A 183 5.32 -14.03 -2.21
C GLY A 183 6.10 -14.38 -3.47
N GLY A 184 6.97 -13.48 -3.94
CA GLY A 184 7.84 -13.71 -5.10
C GLY A 184 8.78 -14.90 -4.89
N GLY A 185 9.35 -15.03 -3.69
CA GLY A 185 10.17 -16.17 -3.28
C GLY A 185 9.42 -17.50 -3.37
N ILE A 186 8.20 -17.56 -2.81
CA ILE A 186 7.33 -18.74 -2.89
C ILE A 186 7.07 -19.11 -4.36
N PHE A 187 6.61 -18.17 -5.18
CA PHE A 187 6.33 -18.44 -6.60
C PHE A 187 7.58 -18.88 -7.36
N SER A 188 8.75 -18.32 -7.05
CA SER A 188 10.01 -18.70 -7.70
C SER A 188 10.46 -20.14 -7.40
N LEU A 189 10.19 -20.63 -6.18
CA LEU A 189 10.63 -21.94 -5.71
C LEU A 189 9.61 -23.05 -5.99
N LEU A 190 8.32 -22.71 -6.05
CA LEU A 190 7.21 -23.65 -6.23
C LEU A 190 7.38 -24.62 -7.42
N PRO A 191 7.82 -24.20 -8.62
CA PRO A 191 8.04 -25.11 -9.75
C PRO A 191 9.19 -26.08 -9.57
N ARG A 192 10.15 -25.79 -8.68
CA ARG A 192 11.27 -26.68 -8.34
C ARG A 192 10.82 -27.75 -7.34
N VAL A 193 10.07 -27.33 -6.32
CA VAL A 193 9.52 -28.25 -5.30
C VAL A 193 8.56 -29.26 -5.92
N ILE A 194 7.61 -28.81 -6.75
CA ILE A 194 6.65 -29.69 -7.42
C ILE A 194 7.36 -30.72 -8.32
N ARG A 195 8.40 -30.30 -9.05
CA ARG A 195 9.19 -31.21 -9.90
C ARG A 195 9.98 -32.25 -9.11
N LEU A 196 10.46 -31.91 -7.91
CA LEU A 196 11.14 -32.86 -7.03
C LEU A 196 10.16 -33.86 -6.40
N ALA A 197 8.95 -33.41 -6.04
CA ALA A 197 7.90 -34.25 -5.48
C ALA A 197 7.35 -35.28 -6.49
N TRP A 198 7.21 -34.91 -7.76
CA TRP A 198 6.73 -35.82 -8.82
C TRP A 198 7.82 -36.79 -9.33
N LYS A 199 9.09 -36.58 -8.97
CA LYS A 199 10.18 -37.51 -9.32
C LYS A 199 10.36 -38.64 -8.29
N LYS A 200 9.66 -38.59 -7.15
CA LYS A 200 9.52 -39.70 -6.19
C LYS A 200 8.25 -40.48 -6.48
#